data_AF-A0ABD2QKS3-F1
#
_entry.id   AF-A0ABD2QKS3-F1
#
_cell.length_a   1.000
_cell.length_b   1.000
_cell.length_c   1.000
_cell.angle_alpha   90.00
_cell.angle_beta   90.00
_cell.angle_gamma   90.00
#
_symmetry.space_group_name_H-M   'P 1'
#
loop_
_entity.id
_entity.type
_entity.pdbx_description
1 polymer ?
#
loop_
_entity_poly.entity_id
_entity_poly.type
_entity_poly.pdbx_seq_one_letter_code
_entity_poly.pdbx_strand_id
1 'polypeptide(L)'
;MSLERNDLRLMSQFSLETCNFSLNRSQKDIFEYTVKVGKLGMRLQAIDYWKCSKIKLHSEGSDFKFVIVEPLNGSAPNQVSRFLEGNHGPGLQHIAFYTENIMQSINNAVKNGLNFNLPPQGYYEQLVLRHGQSNIPVDLEKLKRSGALLDFESCKTDSQKFNYNNYLLQIFTKPVFDANTLFFELIYRHGSTGFGEGNIDALWRSVEKCLGNNFDDEFNQHDTHQ
;
A
#
# COMPACT_ATOMS: atom_id res chain seq x y z
N MET A 1 -38.09 -9.40 -5.92
CA MET A 1 -38.50 -8.44 -4.88
C MET A 1 -37.66 -7.20 -5.08
N SER A 2 -38.26 -6.20 -5.72
CA SER A 2 -37.63 -4.94 -6.14
C SER A 2 -37.34 -4.05 -4.92
N LEU A 3 -36.11 -3.58 -4.78
CA LEU A 3 -35.77 -2.54 -3.82
C LEU A 3 -36.29 -1.20 -4.35
N GLU A 4 -37.37 -0.71 -3.76
CA GLU A 4 -37.97 0.59 -4.07
C GLU A 4 -37.14 1.77 -3.51
N ARG A 5 -37.19 2.87 -4.26
CA ARG A 5 -36.47 4.15 -4.18
C ARG A 5 -36.70 5.02 -2.92
N ASN A 6 -37.13 4.47 -1.78
CA ASN A 6 -37.61 5.30 -0.66
C ASN A 6 -36.65 5.52 0.53
N ASP A 7 -35.45 4.94 0.55
CA ASP A 7 -34.47 5.17 1.64
C ASP A 7 -33.50 6.34 1.42
N LEU A 8 -33.65 7.10 0.33
CA LEU A 8 -32.74 8.22 -0.01
C LEU A 8 -33.01 9.54 0.75
N ARG A 9 -33.95 9.57 1.70
CA ARG A 9 -34.33 10.82 2.42
C ARG A 9 -33.64 11.04 3.76
N LEU A 10 -32.77 10.15 4.22
CA LEU A 10 -31.95 10.36 5.43
C LEU A 10 -30.56 10.95 5.15
N MET A 11 -30.19 11.19 3.89
CA MET A 11 -28.87 11.69 3.50
C MET A 11 -28.79 13.22 3.35
N SER A 12 -29.88 13.98 3.56
CA SER A 12 -29.92 15.42 3.29
C SER A 12 -29.59 16.33 4.49
N GLN A 13 -29.01 15.80 5.57
CA GLN A 13 -28.62 16.61 6.75
C GLN A 13 -27.15 16.52 7.15
N PHE A 14 -26.30 15.82 6.40
CA PHE A 14 -24.86 15.98 6.55
C PHE A 14 -24.41 17.14 5.67
N SER A 15 -24.35 18.33 6.28
CA SER A 15 -23.47 19.39 5.80
C SER A 15 -22.07 18.80 5.74
N LEU A 16 -21.60 18.48 4.54
CA LEU A 16 -20.18 18.28 4.26
C LEU A 16 -19.49 19.62 4.49
N GLU A 17 -19.29 19.99 5.76
CA GLU A 17 -18.19 20.89 6.10
C GLU A 17 -16.95 20.21 5.53
N THR A 18 -16.38 20.83 4.51
CA THR A 18 -15.14 20.40 3.89
C THR A 18 -14.09 20.35 4.99
N CYS A 19 -13.78 19.14 5.48
CA CYS A 19 -12.64 18.90 6.33
C CYS A 19 -11.40 19.14 5.47
N ASN A 20 -10.99 20.41 5.35
CA ASN A 20 -9.75 20.79 4.72
C ASN A 20 -8.62 20.29 5.63
N PHE A 21 -8.00 19.18 5.24
CA PHE A 21 -6.74 18.75 5.83
C PHE A 21 -5.65 19.73 5.39
N SER A 22 -5.43 20.78 6.17
CA SER A 22 -4.30 21.68 5.95
C SER A 22 -3.02 21.00 6.45
N LEU A 23 -2.20 20.46 5.54
CA LEU A 23 -0.85 20.02 5.90
C LEU A 23 -0.01 21.24 6.26
N ASN A 24 0.32 21.37 7.55
CA ASN A 24 1.33 22.32 7.97
C ASN A 24 2.72 21.70 7.75
N ARG A 25 3.37 22.05 6.62
CA ARG A 25 4.70 21.58 6.20
C ARG A 25 5.84 21.94 7.17
N SER A 26 5.58 22.67 8.25
CA SER A 26 6.58 23.04 9.27
C SER A 26 6.66 22.08 10.47
N GLN A 27 5.88 20.99 10.48
CA GLN A 27 5.85 20.04 11.59
C GLN A 27 6.99 19.01 11.52
N LYS A 28 7.65 18.80 12.67
CA LYS A 28 8.79 17.88 12.86
C LYS A 28 8.45 16.39 12.77
N ASP A 29 7.17 16.03 12.67
CA ASP A 29 6.68 14.65 12.73
C ASP A 29 6.20 14.12 11.37
N ILE A 30 6.55 14.80 10.26
CA ILE A 30 6.28 14.32 8.90
C ILE A 30 7.46 13.46 8.44
N PHE A 31 7.22 12.17 8.25
CA PHE A 31 8.19 11.29 7.61
C PHE A 31 8.01 11.37 6.10
N GLU A 32 9.03 11.88 5.40
CA GLU A 32 9.04 11.97 3.94
C GLU A 32 9.98 10.92 3.35
N TYR A 33 9.45 10.14 2.40
CA TYR A 33 10.19 9.12 1.69
C TYR A 33 9.99 9.30 0.18
N THR A 34 11.08 9.25 -0.58
CA THR A 34 11.03 9.44 -2.04
C THR A 34 11.51 8.19 -2.72
N VAL A 35 10.67 7.61 -3.58
CA VAL A 35 11.02 6.48 -4.44
C VAL A 35 11.33 7.01 -5.83
N LYS A 36 12.53 6.72 -6.32
CA LYS A 36 12.95 6.98 -7.70
C LYS A 36 13.54 5.72 -8.31
N VAL A 37 12.88 5.19 -9.33
CA VAL A 37 13.33 4.00 -10.06
C VAL A 37 13.23 4.32 -11.55
N GLY A 38 14.38 4.44 -12.22
CA GLY A 38 14.45 4.89 -13.61
C GLY A 38 13.76 6.25 -13.81
N LYS A 39 12.73 6.29 -14.67
CA LYS A 39 11.90 7.48 -14.93
C LYS A 39 10.69 7.60 -14.00
N LEU A 40 10.43 6.61 -13.15
CA LEU A 40 9.31 6.62 -12.21
C LEU A 40 9.73 7.34 -10.92
N GLY A 41 8.83 8.15 -10.40
CA GLY A 41 9.08 8.95 -9.20
C GLY A 41 7.81 9.18 -8.42
N MET A 42 7.84 8.88 -7.13
CA MET A 42 6.76 9.22 -6.20
C MET A 42 7.32 9.65 -4.85
N ARG A 43 6.56 10.50 -4.17
CA ARG A 43 6.84 10.96 -2.81
C ARG A 43 5.74 10.46 -1.89
N LEU A 44 6.15 9.90 -0.76
CA LEU A 44 5.29 9.44 0.31
C LEU A 44 5.54 10.35 1.52
N GLN A 45 4.45 10.83 2.13
CA GLN A 45 4.47 11.59 3.37
C GLN A 45 3.56 10.90 4.37
N ALA A 46 4.14 10.42 5.48
CA ALA A 46 3.39 9.83 6.57
C ALA A 46 3.19 10.86 7.69
N ILE A 47 1.94 10.96 8.15
CA ILE A 47 1.51 11.89 9.18
C ILE A 47 0.77 11.10 10.25
N ASP A 48 1.25 11.19 11.49
CA ASP A 48 0.51 10.71 12.65
C ASP A 48 -0.62 11.70 12.99
N TYR A 49 -1.85 11.21 13.13
CA TYR A 49 -3.00 12.05 13.46
C TYR A 49 -2.91 12.63 14.89
N TRP A 50 -3.36 13.88 15.07
CA TRP A 50 -3.40 14.59 16.36
C TRP A 50 -4.83 14.90 16.84
N LYS A 51 -5.02 14.80 18.17
CA LYS A 51 -6.24 14.93 19.00
C LYS A 51 -7.05 16.25 18.90
N CYS A 52 -7.47 16.68 17.71
CA CYS A 52 -8.37 17.85 17.56
C CYS A 52 -9.70 17.57 16.84
N SER A 53 -10.19 16.32 16.80
CA SER A 53 -11.60 16.06 16.45
C SER A 53 -12.42 15.70 17.68
N LYS A 54 -13.69 16.13 17.70
CA LYS A 54 -14.68 15.84 18.75
C LYS A 54 -15.02 14.34 18.89
N ILE A 55 -14.48 13.49 18.02
CA ILE A 55 -14.68 12.04 18.02
C ILE A 55 -13.50 11.43 18.79
N LYS A 56 -13.73 11.12 20.06
CA LYS A 56 -12.76 10.40 20.89
C LYS A 56 -12.79 8.92 20.51
N LEU A 57 -11.81 8.50 19.72
CA LEU A 57 -11.44 7.10 19.61
C LEU A 57 -10.43 6.84 20.74
N HIS A 58 -10.75 5.91 21.63
CA HIS A 58 -9.96 5.65 22.84
C HIS A 58 -8.89 4.60 22.54
N SER A 59 -7.63 4.99 22.37
CA SER A 59 -6.48 4.12 22.63
C SER A 59 -5.22 4.94 23.00
N GLU A 60 -4.29 4.38 23.77
CA GLU A 60 -3.00 5.00 24.07
C GLU A 60 -2.01 4.73 22.92
N GLY A 61 -2.00 5.61 21.91
CA GLY A 61 -1.12 5.55 20.72
C GLY A 61 -1.56 6.56 19.65
N SER A 62 -0.79 6.75 18.57
CA SER A 62 -1.30 7.52 17.41
C SER A 62 -2.41 6.71 16.73
N ASP A 63 -3.66 7.09 16.97
CA ASP A 63 -4.85 6.30 16.60
C ASP A 63 -5.00 6.11 15.07
N PHE A 64 -4.38 6.97 14.24
CA PHE A 64 -4.44 6.91 12.78
C PHE A 64 -3.15 7.42 12.14
N LYS A 65 -2.69 6.71 11.11
CA LYS A 65 -1.60 7.16 10.24
C LYS A 65 -2.15 7.46 8.86
N PHE A 66 -1.91 8.68 8.37
CA PHE A 66 -2.21 9.05 7.00
C PHE A 66 -0.94 8.96 6.18
N VAL A 67 -0.95 8.15 5.13
CA VAL A 67 0.12 8.10 4.14
C VAL A 67 -0.39 8.79 2.88
N ILE A 68 0.20 9.94 2.57
CA ILE A 68 -0.11 10.74 1.40
C ILE A 68 0.94 10.44 0.35
N VAL A 69 0.51 10.09 -0.85
CA VAL A 69 1.40 9.76 -1.95
C VAL A 69 1.10 10.66 -3.14
N GLU A 70 2.15 11.21 -3.74
CA GLU A 70 2.04 12.04 -4.95
C GLU A 70 3.12 11.66 -5.97
N PRO A 71 2.84 11.77 -7.29
CA PRO A 71 3.84 11.58 -8.31
C PRO A 71 4.86 12.73 -8.27
N LEU A 72 6.12 12.44 -8.61
CA LEU A 72 7.12 13.49 -8.79
C LEU A 72 6.92 14.20 -10.12
N ASN A 73 7.16 15.51 -10.15
CA ASN A 73 7.12 16.30 -11.38
C ASN A 73 8.09 15.74 -12.43
N GLY A 74 7.60 15.56 -13.66
CA GLY A 74 8.37 15.02 -14.78
C GLY A 74 8.65 13.51 -14.71
N SER A 75 8.06 12.79 -13.75
CA SER A 75 8.10 11.33 -13.73
C SER A 75 7.17 10.71 -14.78
N ALA A 76 7.54 9.53 -15.27
CA ALA A 76 6.66 8.75 -16.14
C ALA A 76 5.37 8.33 -15.40
N PRO A 77 4.25 8.11 -16.11
CA PRO A 77 3.00 7.68 -15.50
C PRO A 77 3.18 6.45 -14.60
N ASN A 78 2.69 6.54 -13.37
CA ASN A 78 2.83 5.49 -12.36
C ASN A 78 1.46 5.14 -11.76
N GLN A 79 1.45 4.24 -10.77
CA GLN A 79 0.21 3.78 -10.11
C GLN A 79 -0.58 4.93 -9.45
N VAL A 80 0.10 5.98 -8.96
CA VAL A 80 -0.54 7.16 -8.38
C VAL A 80 -1.16 8.04 -9.45
N SER A 81 -0.46 8.30 -10.56
CA SER A 81 -1.02 9.06 -11.69
C SER A 81 -2.26 8.37 -12.26
N ARG A 82 -2.21 7.05 -12.43
CA ARG A 82 -3.37 6.25 -12.88
C ARG A 82 -4.53 6.31 -11.89
N PHE A 83 -4.26 6.30 -10.59
CA PHE A 83 -5.29 6.51 -9.59
C PHE A 83 -5.94 7.90 -9.73
N LEU A 84 -5.14 8.96 -9.88
CA LEU A 84 -5.66 10.33 -10.04
C LEU A 84 -6.53 10.47 -11.29
N GLU A 85 -6.13 9.85 -12.39
CA GLU A 85 -6.90 9.81 -13.64
C GLU A 85 -8.23 9.04 -13.44
N GLY A 86 -8.17 7.80 -12.93
CA GLY A 86 -9.36 6.97 -12.74
C GLY A 86 -10.33 7.49 -11.66
N ASN A 87 -9.81 8.18 -10.65
CA ASN A 87 -10.59 8.79 -9.57
C ASN A 87 -11.03 10.23 -9.90
N HIS A 88 -10.56 10.81 -11.01
CA HIS A 88 -10.77 12.21 -11.37
C HIS A 88 -10.29 13.21 -10.30
N GLY A 89 -9.16 12.90 -9.65
CA GLY A 89 -8.55 13.75 -8.63
C GLY A 89 -8.04 13.00 -7.39
N PRO A 90 -7.57 13.73 -6.36
CA PRO A 90 -7.09 13.13 -5.13
C PRO A 90 -8.21 12.40 -4.38
N GLY A 91 -7.85 11.36 -3.63
CA GLY A 91 -8.81 10.53 -2.91
C GLY A 91 -8.15 9.44 -2.06
N LEU A 92 -8.98 8.64 -1.41
CA LEU A 92 -8.54 7.50 -0.62
C LEU A 92 -8.28 6.29 -1.54
N GLN A 93 -7.02 5.89 -1.65
CA GLN A 93 -6.64 4.74 -2.47
C GLN A 93 -6.77 3.41 -1.73
N HIS A 94 -6.32 3.35 -0.47
CA HIS A 94 -6.45 2.13 0.31
C HIS A 94 -6.60 2.37 1.80
N ILE A 95 -7.12 1.35 2.48
CA ILE A 95 -7.22 1.27 3.93
C ILE A 95 -6.50 -0.01 4.37
N ALA A 96 -5.59 0.12 5.32
CA ALA A 96 -4.86 -0.99 5.91
C ALA A 96 -5.53 -1.45 7.22
N PHE A 97 -5.83 -2.74 7.31
CA PHE A 97 -6.36 -3.38 8.50
C PHE A 97 -5.27 -4.19 9.19
N TYR A 98 -5.03 -3.86 10.46
CA TYR A 98 -4.16 -4.67 11.31
C TYR A 98 -4.80 -6.03 11.60
N THR A 99 -3.97 -7.06 11.61
CA THR A 99 -4.35 -8.41 12.04
C THR A 99 -3.22 -9.04 12.83
N GLU A 100 -3.58 -9.84 13.83
CA GLU A 100 -2.65 -10.68 14.61
C GLU A 100 -2.34 -12.01 13.90
N ASN A 101 -3.17 -12.42 12.94
CA ASN A 101 -2.99 -13.66 12.17
C ASN A 101 -3.34 -13.45 10.70
N ILE A 102 -2.34 -12.99 9.94
CA ILE A 102 -2.54 -12.64 8.53
C ILE A 102 -3.00 -13.83 7.68
N MET A 103 -2.52 -15.04 7.95
CA MET A 103 -2.91 -16.23 7.17
C MET A 103 -4.38 -16.57 7.36
N GLN A 104 -4.87 -16.51 8.60
CA GLN A 104 -6.29 -16.72 8.87
C GLN A 104 -7.14 -15.60 8.28
N SER A 105 -6.70 -14.34 8.39
CA SER A 105 -7.40 -13.20 7.81
C SER A 105 -7.50 -13.29 6.28
N ILE A 106 -6.43 -13.69 5.58
CA ILE A 106 -6.43 -13.93 4.13
C ILE A 106 -7.45 -15.02 3.80
N ASN A 107 -7.40 -16.16 4.48
CA ASN A 107 -8.34 -17.26 4.22
C ASN A 107 -9.79 -16.85 4.42
N ASN A 108 -10.09 -16.08 5.47
CA ASN A 108 -11.42 -15.56 5.72
C ASN A 108 -11.84 -14.55 4.66
N ALA A 109 -10.96 -13.62 4.27
CA ALA A 109 -11.22 -12.65 3.21
C ALA A 109 -11.55 -13.33 1.88
N VAL A 110 -10.75 -14.33 1.47
CA VAL A 110 -11.00 -15.12 0.26
C VAL A 110 -12.33 -15.86 0.32
N LYS A 111 -12.65 -16.50 1.46
CA LYS A 111 -13.95 -17.16 1.66
C LYS A 111 -15.14 -16.21 1.54
N ASN A 112 -14.95 -14.93 1.87
CA ASN A 112 -15.96 -13.89 1.75
C ASN A 112 -15.91 -13.15 0.40
N GLY A 113 -15.16 -13.65 -0.58
CA GLY A 113 -15.17 -13.16 -1.96
C GLY A 113 -14.12 -12.08 -2.28
N LEU A 114 -13.20 -11.76 -1.37
CA LEU A 114 -12.09 -10.87 -1.66
C LEU A 114 -11.00 -11.58 -2.46
N ASN A 115 -10.47 -10.90 -3.46
CA ASN A 115 -9.34 -11.36 -4.27
C ASN A 115 -8.10 -10.55 -3.92
N PHE A 116 -6.93 -11.19 -3.94
CA PHE A 116 -5.65 -10.55 -3.65
C PHE A 116 -4.77 -10.45 -4.89
N ASN A 117 -3.90 -9.44 -4.90
CA ASN A 117 -2.83 -9.34 -5.88
C ASN A 117 -1.70 -10.31 -5.48
N LEU A 118 -1.12 -10.96 -6.48
CA LEU A 118 0.05 -11.82 -6.28
C LEU A 118 1.31 -11.06 -6.69
N PRO A 119 2.41 -11.16 -5.93
CA PRO A 119 3.68 -10.60 -6.36
C PRO A 119 4.22 -11.32 -7.60
N PRO A 120 5.15 -10.69 -8.36
CA PRO A 120 5.84 -11.35 -9.46
C PRO A 120 6.56 -12.62 -8.98
N GLN A 121 6.69 -13.62 -9.87
CA GLN A 121 7.24 -14.94 -9.54
C GLN A 121 8.63 -14.87 -8.86
N GLY A 122 9.49 -13.93 -9.29
CA GLY A 122 10.84 -13.77 -8.75
C GLY A 122 10.91 -13.10 -7.36
N TYR A 123 9.82 -12.59 -6.80
CA TYR A 123 9.83 -11.83 -5.54
C TYR A 123 10.43 -12.64 -4.39
N TYR A 124 9.94 -13.86 -4.18
CA TYR A 124 10.40 -14.70 -3.05
C TYR A 124 11.83 -15.19 -3.24
N GLU A 125 12.30 -15.36 -4.48
CA GLU A 125 13.70 -15.65 -4.76
C GLU A 125 14.58 -14.45 -4.40
N GLN A 126 14.16 -13.23 -4.77
CA GLN A 126 14.87 -12.01 -4.39
C GLN A 126 14.86 -11.77 -2.89
N LEU A 127 13.76 -12.08 -2.21
CA LEU A 127 13.66 -12.01 -0.75
C LEU A 127 14.72 -12.91 -0.09
N VAL A 128 14.82 -14.16 -0.55
CA VAL A 128 15.81 -15.13 -0.05
C VAL A 128 17.24 -14.70 -0.39
N LEU A 129 17.49 -14.20 -1.60
CA LEU A 129 18.81 -13.70 -2.00
C LEU A 129 19.24 -12.48 -1.17
N ARG A 130 18.31 -11.59 -0.82
CA ARG A 130 18.60 -10.36 -0.08
C ARG A 130 18.84 -10.61 1.41
N HIS A 131 18.00 -11.43 2.03
CA HIS A 131 17.99 -11.58 3.49
C HIS A 131 18.59 -12.91 3.96
N GLY A 132 18.74 -13.89 3.08
CA GLY A 132 19.12 -15.25 3.43
C GLY A 132 17.94 -16.04 3.99
N GLN A 133 17.79 -17.29 3.56
CA GLN A 133 16.69 -18.18 3.97
C GLN A 133 16.61 -18.34 5.50
N SER A 134 17.74 -18.37 6.21
CA SER A 134 17.80 -18.56 7.66
C SER A 134 17.19 -17.42 8.47
N ASN A 135 17.04 -16.23 7.87
CA ASN A 135 16.50 -15.05 8.54
C ASN A 135 14.99 -14.85 8.30
N ILE A 136 14.36 -15.71 7.48
CA ILE A 136 12.93 -15.63 7.19
C ILE A 136 12.17 -16.32 8.33
N PRO A 137 11.38 -15.59 9.15
CA PRO A 137 10.76 -16.13 10.36
C PRO A 137 9.46 -16.90 10.09
N VAL A 138 9.07 -17.04 8.81
CA VAL A 138 7.81 -17.64 8.38
C VAL A 138 8.05 -18.76 7.37
N ASP A 139 7.10 -19.67 7.27
CA ASP A 139 7.09 -20.71 6.24
C ASP A 139 6.96 -20.07 4.84
N LEU A 140 8.06 -20.12 4.08
CA LEU A 140 8.17 -19.49 2.77
C LEU A 140 7.16 -20.06 1.76
N GLU A 141 6.83 -21.35 1.84
CA GLU A 141 5.87 -21.96 0.92
C GLU A 141 4.44 -21.53 1.24
N LYS A 142 4.10 -21.39 2.52
CA LYS A 142 2.81 -20.77 2.90
C LYS A 142 2.75 -19.31 2.48
N LEU A 143 3.84 -18.56 2.67
CA LEU A 143 3.93 -17.16 2.27
C LEU A 143 3.69 -17.02 0.75
N LYS A 144 4.40 -17.80 -0.06
CA LYS A 144 4.23 -17.89 -1.52
C LYS A 144 2.80 -18.20 -1.94
N ARG A 145 2.19 -19.24 -1.35
CA ARG A 145 0.80 -19.64 -1.66
C ARG A 145 -0.20 -18.56 -1.32
N SER A 146 0.04 -17.82 -0.23
CA SER A 146 -0.84 -16.73 0.20
C SER A 146 -0.68 -15.46 -0.62
N GLY A 147 0.47 -15.26 -1.28
CA GLY A 147 0.81 -14.00 -1.95
C GLY A 147 1.20 -12.86 -1.01
N ALA A 148 1.34 -13.11 0.29
CA ALA A 148 1.78 -12.10 1.24
C ALA A 148 3.26 -11.75 1.04
N LEU A 149 3.57 -10.49 1.32
CA LEU A 149 4.89 -9.86 1.22
C LEU A 149 5.51 -9.78 2.61
N LEU A 150 6.83 -9.90 2.69
CA LEU A 150 7.60 -9.80 3.93
C LEU A 150 8.64 -8.69 3.80
N ASP A 151 8.61 -7.76 4.74
CA ASP A 151 9.63 -6.72 4.86
C ASP A 151 10.25 -6.71 6.26
N PHE A 152 11.52 -6.33 6.33
CA PHE A 152 12.28 -6.21 7.57
C PHE A 152 12.58 -4.75 7.85
N GLU A 153 12.53 -4.36 9.12
CA GLU A 153 12.91 -3.01 9.51
C GLU A 153 14.42 -2.81 9.33
N SER A 154 14.79 -1.78 8.57
CA SER A 154 16.19 -1.37 8.43
C SER A 154 16.68 -0.72 9.73
N CYS A 155 17.95 -0.92 10.07
CA CYS A 155 18.54 -0.28 11.24
C CYS A 155 18.68 1.23 11.00
N LYS A 156 18.21 2.04 11.95
CA LYS A 156 18.26 3.52 11.87
C LYS A 156 19.66 4.11 11.69
N THR A 157 20.69 3.37 12.08
CA THR A 157 22.10 3.79 12.02
C THR A 157 22.83 3.29 10.78
N ASP A 158 22.30 2.27 10.10
CA ASP A 158 22.90 1.66 8.92
C ASP A 158 21.82 0.99 8.08
N SER A 159 21.45 1.62 6.97
CA SER A 159 20.43 1.13 6.04
C SER A 159 20.79 -0.20 5.38
N GLN A 160 22.05 -0.65 5.46
CA GLN A 160 22.47 -1.97 4.97
C GLN A 160 22.34 -3.08 6.01
N LYS A 161 21.99 -2.73 7.26
CA LYS A 161 21.78 -3.69 8.34
C LYS A 161 20.28 -3.81 8.62
N PHE A 162 19.81 -5.05 8.73
CA PHE A 162 18.40 -5.36 9.01
C PHE A 162 18.23 -5.84 10.44
N ASN A 163 17.15 -5.42 11.09
CA ASN A 163 16.69 -6.06 12.32
C ASN A 163 15.70 -7.17 11.96
N TYR A 164 16.19 -8.41 11.82
CA TYR A 164 15.34 -9.56 11.48
C TYR A 164 14.30 -9.92 12.55
N ASN A 165 14.44 -9.39 13.77
CA ASN A 165 13.42 -9.53 14.81
C ASN A 165 12.27 -8.53 14.64
N ASN A 166 12.41 -7.52 13.78
CA ASN A 166 11.36 -6.56 13.47
C ASN A 166 10.96 -6.70 12.01
N TYR A 167 9.79 -7.30 11.78
CA TYR A 167 9.28 -7.52 10.42
C TYR A 167 7.80 -7.20 10.32
N LEU A 168 7.34 -7.03 9.09
CA LEU A 168 5.94 -6.86 8.77
C LEU A 168 5.54 -7.76 7.61
N LEU A 169 4.29 -8.19 7.62
CA LEU A 169 3.66 -8.92 6.53
C LEU A 169 2.55 -8.07 5.96
N GLN A 170 2.48 -7.96 4.63
CA GLN A 170 1.47 -7.18 3.93
C GLN A 170 0.87 -7.98 2.79
N ILE A 171 -0.40 -7.74 2.51
CA ILE A 171 -1.04 -8.23 1.29
C ILE A 171 -2.13 -7.25 0.87
N PHE A 172 -2.25 -7.03 -0.43
CA PHE A 172 -3.17 -6.07 -1.02
C PHE A 172 -4.27 -6.78 -1.78
N THR A 173 -5.52 -6.38 -1.56
CA THR A 173 -6.63 -6.86 -2.37
C THR A 173 -6.51 -6.32 -3.80
N LYS A 174 -7.18 -6.98 -4.74
CA LYS A 174 -7.58 -6.31 -5.98
C LYS A 174 -8.50 -5.12 -5.64
N PRO A 175 -8.61 -4.13 -6.54
CA PRO A 175 -9.57 -3.06 -6.36
C PRO A 175 -11.00 -3.60 -6.19
N VAL A 176 -11.76 -2.98 -5.29
CA VAL A 176 -13.14 -3.41 -4.97
C VAL A 176 -14.18 -2.79 -5.90
N PHE A 177 -13.78 -1.77 -6.66
CA PHE A 177 -14.61 -1.09 -7.66
C PHE A 177 -13.96 -1.17 -9.03
N ASP A 178 -14.77 -1.13 -10.08
CA ASP A 178 -14.33 -1.21 -11.48
C ASP A 178 -13.40 -0.07 -11.90
N ALA A 179 -13.53 1.09 -11.24
CA ALA A 179 -12.65 2.24 -11.46
C ALA A 179 -11.19 2.00 -11.02
N ASN A 180 -10.90 0.84 -10.43
CA ASN A 180 -9.58 0.46 -9.93
C ASN A 180 -8.97 1.45 -8.92
N THR A 181 -9.81 2.15 -8.16
CA THR A 181 -9.39 3.23 -7.25
C THR A 181 -9.15 2.77 -5.83
N LEU A 182 -10.13 2.09 -5.21
CA LEU A 182 -10.06 1.66 -3.81
C LEU A 182 -9.68 0.18 -3.70
N PHE A 183 -8.70 -0.12 -2.87
CA PHE A 183 -8.38 -1.49 -2.42
C PHE A 183 -8.12 -1.53 -0.91
N PHE A 184 -7.96 -2.73 -0.37
CA PHE A 184 -7.66 -2.94 1.04
C PHE A 184 -6.30 -3.61 1.22
N GLU A 185 -5.67 -3.32 2.35
CA GLU A 185 -4.44 -3.96 2.79
C GLU A 185 -4.72 -4.73 4.08
N LEU A 186 -4.19 -5.95 4.20
CA LEU A 186 -4.05 -6.63 5.48
C LEU A 186 -2.58 -6.54 5.89
N ILE A 187 -2.34 -6.05 7.11
CA ILE A 187 -1.00 -5.86 7.65
C ILE A 187 -0.84 -6.54 9.00
N TYR A 188 0.22 -7.32 9.15
CA TYR A 188 0.68 -7.83 10.44
C TYR A 188 2.06 -7.23 10.75
N ARG A 189 2.30 -6.91 12.01
CA ARG A 189 3.56 -6.32 12.49
C ARG A 189 4.09 -7.13 13.65
N HIS A 190 5.34 -7.53 13.54
CA HIS A 190 6.12 -8.09 14.64
C HIS A 190 7.23 -7.08 14.98
N GLY A 191 6.97 -6.19 15.93
CA GLY A 191 7.92 -5.16 16.37
C GLY A 191 8.22 -4.04 15.36
N SER A 192 7.90 -4.21 14.08
CA SER A 192 8.21 -3.24 13.02
C SER A 192 7.31 -2.01 13.05
N THR A 193 7.93 -0.82 12.98
CA THR A 193 7.24 0.48 12.94
C THR A 193 7.18 1.09 11.53
N GLY A 194 7.90 0.51 10.56
CA GLY A 194 8.04 1.02 9.19
C GLY A 194 6.84 0.77 8.27
N PHE A 195 6.87 1.29 7.04
CA PHE A 195 5.73 1.26 6.10
C PHE A 195 5.76 0.13 5.07
N GLY A 196 6.79 -0.72 5.07
CA GLY A 196 6.98 -1.73 4.03
C GLY A 196 7.70 -1.18 2.79
N GLU A 197 8.58 -0.19 2.97
CA GLU A 197 9.36 0.42 1.87
C GLU A 197 10.15 -0.63 1.08
N GLY A 198 10.70 -1.63 1.77
CA GLY A 198 11.43 -2.72 1.14
C GLY A 198 10.55 -3.62 0.28
N ASN A 199 9.25 -3.75 0.62
CA ASN A 199 8.28 -4.45 -0.22
C ASN A 199 8.05 -3.70 -1.54
N ILE A 200 7.91 -2.38 -1.50
CA ILE A 200 7.73 -1.55 -2.70
C ILE A 200 8.94 -1.74 -3.64
N ASP A 201 10.15 -1.57 -3.11
CA ASP A 201 11.39 -1.73 -3.87
C ASP A 201 11.58 -3.15 -4.42
N ALA A 202 11.24 -4.17 -3.63
CA ALA A 202 11.37 -5.57 -4.03
C ALA A 202 10.36 -5.97 -5.11
N LEU A 203 9.12 -5.48 -5.03
CA LEU A 203 8.14 -5.66 -6.09
C LEU A 203 8.63 -5.06 -7.41
N TRP A 204 9.13 -3.83 -7.39
CA TRP A 204 9.67 -3.17 -8.59
C TRP A 204 10.81 -3.95 -9.23
N ARG A 205 11.84 -4.31 -8.46
CA ARG A 205 12.97 -5.11 -8.99
C ARG A 205 12.55 -6.47 -9.55
N SER A 206 11.49 -7.06 -8.98
CA SER A 206 10.97 -8.35 -9.44
C SER A 206 10.20 -8.21 -10.75
N VAL A 207 9.45 -7.11 -10.94
CA VAL A 207 8.84 -6.76 -12.23
C VAL A 207 9.94 -6.47 -13.27
N GLU A 208 10.97 -5.70 -12.90
CA GLU A 208 12.10 -5.39 -13.78
C GLU A 208 12.80 -6.64 -14.34
N LYS A 209 13.10 -7.58 -13.45
CA LYS A 209 13.73 -8.85 -13.81
C LYS A 209 12.81 -9.76 -14.62
N CYS A 210 11.51 -9.78 -14.31
CA CYS A 210 10.52 -10.59 -15.03
C CYS A 210 10.30 -10.09 -16.46
N LEU A 211 10.32 -8.77 -16.67
CA LEU A 211 10.13 -8.11 -17.95
C LEU A 211 11.45 -7.86 -18.70
N GLY A 212 12.53 -8.58 -18.34
CA GLY A 212 13.86 -8.41 -18.94
C GLY A 212 13.80 -8.22 -20.46
N ASN A 213 14.17 -7.00 -20.89
CA ASN A 213 14.23 -6.47 -22.26
C ASN A 213 12.99 -5.79 -22.88
N ASN A 214 11.81 -5.71 -22.24
CA ASN A 214 10.61 -5.16 -22.89
C ASN A 214 9.88 -4.03 -22.11
N PHE A 215 10.55 -3.26 -21.25
CA PHE A 215 9.90 -2.08 -20.65
C PHE A 215 9.56 -0.98 -21.66
N ASP A 216 10.23 -0.97 -22.81
CA ASP A 216 9.99 0.02 -23.85
C ASP A 216 8.80 -0.33 -24.77
N ASP A 217 8.32 -1.59 -24.78
CA ASP A 217 7.37 -2.06 -25.80
C ASP A 217 5.93 -2.24 -25.29
N GLU A 218 5.69 -2.64 -24.04
CA GLU A 218 4.30 -2.85 -23.54
C GLU A 218 3.55 -1.55 -23.20
N PHE A 219 4.24 -0.41 -23.13
CA PHE A 219 3.61 0.92 -23.03
C PHE A 219 3.39 1.61 -24.38
N ASN A 220 3.91 1.05 -25.49
CA ASN A 220 3.79 1.63 -26.83
C ASN A 220 2.68 0.99 -27.70
N GLN A 221 1.93 0.00 -27.20
CA GLN A 221 0.90 -0.69 -28.01
C GLN A 221 -0.54 -0.16 -27.85
N HIS A 222 -0.77 0.97 -27.18
CA HIS A 222 -2.10 1.62 -27.19
C HIS A 222 -2.17 2.96 -27.93
N ASP A 223 -1.11 3.37 -28.63
CA ASP A 223 -1.16 4.46 -29.61
C ASP A 223 -0.87 3.93 -31.02
N THR A 224 -1.79 3.13 -31.57
CA THR A 224 -2.03 3.02 -33.03
C THR A 224 -3.28 2.18 -33.29
N HIS A 225 -4.18 2.69 -34.16
CA HIS A 225 -5.53 2.22 -34.52
C HIS A 225 -6.64 2.72 -33.57
N GLN A 226 -7.54 3.63 -33.93
CA GLN A 226 -8.01 4.20 -35.20
C GLN A 226 -8.43 5.66 -34.98
#